data_AF-A0AA91DLQ1-F1
#
_entry.id   AF-A0AA91DLQ1-F1
#
_cell.length_a   1.000
_cell.length_b   1.000
_cell.length_c   1.000
_cell.angle_alpha   90.00
_cell.angle_beta   90.00
_cell.angle_gamma   90.00
#
_symmetry.space_group_name_H-M   'P 1'
#
loop_
_entity.id
_entity.type
_entity.pdbx_description
1 polymer ?
#
loop_
_entity_poly.entity_id
_entity_poly.type
_entity_poly.pdbx_seq_one_letter_code
_entity_poly.pdbx_strand_id
1 'polypeptide(L)'
;MSVKTFFLALVSSVTLPAFAQPAVPPDSATCQAEEAALERDIDLARSRGQMLRRRELAEALSALQAQCKAAAPDESRAAHIDRLEQQARALRQELDRTEEQLRRLKSESP
;
A
#
# COMPACT_ATOMS: atom_id res chain seq x y z
N MET A 1 -4.97 33.88 61.02
CA MET A 1 -4.73 33.98 59.55
C MET A 1 -4.52 32.57 59.04
N SER A 2 -5.36 32.11 58.11
CA SER A 2 -5.49 30.70 57.73
C SER A 2 -4.37 30.24 56.79
N VAL A 3 -3.90 29.02 57.00
CA VAL A 3 -2.87 28.32 56.22
C VAL A 3 -3.50 27.58 55.03
N LYS A 4 -2.88 27.60 53.85
CA LYS A 4 -2.74 26.39 53.00
C LYS A 4 -1.79 26.58 51.81
N THR A 5 -0.68 25.85 51.89
CA THR A 5 0.16 25.39 50.78
C THR A 5 -0.66 24.65 49.73
N PHE A 6 -0.29 24.71 48.45
CA PHE A 6 -0.04 23.50 47.63
C PHE A 6 0.66 23.85 46.31
N PHE A 7 1.83 23.24 46.11
CA PHE A 7 2.52 23.07 44.84
C PHE A 7 1.63 22.36 43.83
N LEU A 8 1.79 22.64 42.53
CA LEU A 8 1.77 21.63 41.47
C LEU A 8 2.39 22.21 40.18
N ALA A 9 3.59 21.74 39.88
CA ALA A 9 4.27 21.94 38.61
C ALA A 9 3.57 21.09 37.55
N LEU A 10 3.02 21.72 36.50
CA LEU A 10 2.45 21.01 35.37
C LEU A 10 3.53 20.88 34.29
N VAL A 11 4.23 19.74 34.28
CA VAL A 11 5.11 19.35 33.19
C VAL A 11 4.22 18.78 32.08
N SER A 12 3.97 19.57 31.04
CA SER A 12 3.30 19.07 29.83
C SER A 12 4.28 18.28 28.98
N SER A 13 4.35 16.98 29.21
CA SER A 13 4.97 16.03 28.28
C SER A 13 4.09 15.95 27.03
N VAL A 14 4.51 16.64 25.96
CA VAL A 14 3.92 16.44 24.62
C VAL A 14 4.31 15.05 24.14
N THR A 15 3.37 14.11 24.25
CA THR A 15 3.46 12.81 23.58
C THR A 15 3.34 13.04 22.08
N LEU A 16 4.46 12.88 21.36
CA LEU A 16 4.45 12.70 19.90
C LEU A 16 3.67 11.43 19.57
N PRO A 17 2.79 11.42 18.56
CA PRO A 17 2.18 10.18 18.12
C PRO A 17 3.24 9.37 17.38
N ALA A 18 3.64 8.24 17.99
CA ALA A 18 4.42 7.22 17.34
C ALA A 18 3.51 6.44 16.39
N PHE A 19 3.40 6.87 15.14
CA PHE A 19 2.92 5.99 14.06
C PHE A 19 4.12 5.26 13.45
N ALA A 20 4.49 4.16 14.11
CA ALA A 20 5.38 3.15 13.55
C ALA A 20 4.73 1.78 13.77
N GLN A 21 3.59 1.58 13.11
CA GLN A 21 3.13 0.23 12.83
C GLN A 21 3.56 -0.13 11.41
N PRO A 22 3.98 -1.38 11.15
CA PRO A 22 4.12 -1.86 9.78
C PRO A 22 2.76 -1.65 9.14
N ALA A 23 2.67 -0.71 8.21
CA ALA A 23 1.44 -0.46 7.48
C ALA A 23 1.15 -1.77 6.73
N VAL A 24 0.18 -2.53 7.24
CA VAL A 24 -0.61 -3.41 6.38
C VAL A 24 -1.01 -2.51 5.22
N PRO A 25 -0.60 -2.83 3.97
CA PRO A 25 -0.91 -1.97 2.84
C PRO A 25 -2.41 -1.72 2.89
N PRO A 26 -2.83 -0.44 2.89
CA PRO A 26 -4.23 -0.11 3.13
C PRO A 26 -5.08 -0.92 2.15
N ASP A 27 -6.01 -1.71 2.68
CA ASP A 27 -6.94 -2.45 1.86
C ASP A 27 -7.60 -1.46 0.88
N SER A 28 -7.80 -1.89 -0.36
CA SER A 28 -8.29 -1.01 -1.44
C SER A 28 -9.59 -0.28 -1.08
N ALA A 29 -10.43 -0.88 -0.25
CA ALA A 29 -11.66 -0.28 0.28
C ALA A 29 -11.38 0.90 1.25
N THR A 30 -10.36 0.79 2.11
CA THR A 30 -9.95 1.87 3.03
C THR A 30 -9.40 3.05 2.25
N CYS A 31 -8.60 2.79 1.21
CA CYS A 31 -8.11 3.86 0.36
C CYS A 31 -9.24 4.63 -0.34
N GLN A 32 -10.20 3.92 -0.95
CA GLN A 32 -11.33 4.57 -1.62
C GLN A 32 -12.16 5.44 -0.67
N ALA A 33 -12.33 4.99 0.58
CA ALA A 33 -13.04 5.76 1.60
C ALA A 33 -12.30 7.06 1.97
N GLU A 34 -10.97 7.00 2.09
CA GLU A 34 -10.13 8.17 2.39
C GLU A 34 -10.06 9.15 1.21
N GLU A 35 -9.95 8.66 -0.03
CA GLU A 35 -10.02 9.48 -1.25
C GLU A 35 -11.36 10.25 -1.32
N ALA A 36 -12.48 9.54 -1.14
CA ALA A 36 -13.81 10.16 -1.15
C ALA A 36 -14.01 11.16 0.00
N ALA A 37 -13.35 10.97 1.15
CA ALA A 37 -13.37 11.95 2.23
C ALA A 37 -12.62 13.23 1.83
N LEU A 38 -11.41 13.12 1.27
CA LEU A 38 -10.63 14.26 0.82
C LEU A 38 -11.33 15.04 -0.31
N GLU A 39 -11.98 14.36 -1.25
CA GLU A 39 -12.75 15.00 -2.32
C GLU A 39 -13.90 15.87 -1.77
N ARG A 40 -14.65 15.35 -0.78
CA ARG A 40 -15.70 16.12 -0.10
C ARG A 40 -15.15 17.35 0.60
N ASP A 41 -14.00 17.24 1.26
CA ASP A 41 -13.35 18.36 1.94
C ASP A 41 -12.83 19.41 0.95
N ILE A 42 -12.34 18.99 -0.23
CA ILE A 42 -11.94 19.89 -1.33
C ILE A 42 -13.15 20.70 -1.81
N ASP A 43 -14.29 20.05 -2.02
CA ASP A 43 -15.52 20.73 -2.46
C ASP A 43 -16.06 21.69 -1.40
N LEU A 44 -15.96 21.32 -0.12
CA LEU A 44 -16.30 22.20 1.00
C LEU A 44 -15.36 23.40 1.10
N ALA A 45 -14.05 23.20 0.95
CA ALA A 45 -13.06 24.28 0.92
C ALA A 45 -13.30 25.21 -0.28
N ARG A 46 -13.67 24.66 -1.44
CA ARG A 46 -14.03 25.41 -2.65
C ARG A 46 -15.27 26.27 -2.41
N SER A 47 -16.33 25.71 -1.84
CA SER A 47 -17.59 26.44 -1.58
C SER A 47 -17.41 27.57 -0.57
N ARG A 48 -16.43 27.44 0.34
CA ARG A 48 -16.03 28.46 1.32
C ARG A 48 -14.97 29.45 0.83
N GLY A 49 -14.51 29.34 -0.42
CA GLY A 49 -13.46 30.21 -0.96
C GLY A 49 -12.07 30.02 -0.31
N GLN A 50 -11.82 28.90 0.37
CA GLN A 50 -10.59 28.62 1.09
C GLN A 50 -9.51 28.06 0.15
N MET A 51 -8.97 28.93 -0.72
CA MET A 51 -8.09 28.51 -1.81
C MET A 51 -6.78 27.83 -1.38
N LEU A 52 -6.16 28.27 -0.27
CA LEU A 52 -4.96 27.62 0.27
C LEU A 52 -5.29 26.22 0.79
N ARG A 53 -6.33 26.11 1.62
CA ARG A 53 -6.78 24.83 2.17
C ARG A 53 -7.16 23.83 1.08
N ARG A 54 -7.82 24.31 0.02
CA ARG A 54 -8.15 23.50 -1.16
C ARG A 54 -6.89 22.92 -1.83
N ARG A 55 -5.81 23.70 -1.91
CA ARG A 55 -4.54 23.24 -2.50
C ARG A 55 -3.89 22.17 -1.61
N GLU A 56 -3.81 22.42 -0.31
CA GLU A 56 -3.29 21.42 0.65
C GLU A 56 -4.06 20.10 0.59
N LEU A 57 -5.39 20.15 0.52
CA LEU A 57 -6.21 18.95 0.41
C LEU A 57 -6.02 18.23 -0.94
N ALA A 58 -5.83 18.97 -2.03
CA ALA A 58 -5.53 18.39 -3.34
C ALA A 58 -4.14 17.73 -3.38
N GLU A 59 -3.16 18.30 -2.69
CA GLU A 59 -1.84 17.69 -2.50
C GLU A 59 -1.91 16.43 -1.62
N ALA A 60 -2.71 16.46 -0.56
CA ALA A 60 -2.96 15.27 0.26
C ALA A 60 -3.64 14.15 -0.55
N LEU A 61 -4.62 14.50 -1.39
CA LEU A 61 -5.31 13.55 -2.27
C LEU A 61 -4.36 12.92 -3.29
N SER A 62 -3.47 13.71 -3.91
CA SER A 62 -2.51 13.18 -4.88
C SER A 62 -1.46 12.27 -4.22
N ALA A 63 -1.01 12.62 -3.01
CA ALA A 63 -0.11 11.79 -2.22
C ALA A 63 -0.78 10.46 -1.79
N LEU A 64 -2.05 10.50 -1.40
CA LEU A 64 -2.83 9.31 -1.05
C LEU A 64 -3.01 8.41 -2.29
N GLN A 65 -3.43 8.97 -3.42
CA GLN A 65 -3.59 8.22 -4.67
C GLN A 65 -2.29 7.54 -5.10
N ALA A 66 -1.13 8.19 -4.92
CA ALA A 66 0.17 7.58 -5.21
C ALA A 66 0.48 6.39 -4.29
N GLN A 67 0.18 6.51 -2.99
CA GLN A 67 0.37 5.43 -2.02
C GLN A 67 -0.58 4.25 -2.27
N CYS A 68 -1.84 4.54 -2.59
CA CYS A 68 -2.84 3.53 -2.88
C CYS A 68 -2.62 2.84 -4.21
N LYS A 69 -2.13 3.54 -5.23
CA LYS A 69 -1.67 2.92 -6.49
C LYS A 69 -0.39 2.13 -6.30
N ALA A 70 0.51 2.51 -5.39
CA ALA A 70 1.64 1.66 -5.03
C ALA A 70 1.21 0.40 -4.25
N ALA A 71 0.10 0.49 -3.51
CA ALA A 71 -0.51 -0.64 -2.80
C ALA A 71 -1.40 -1.52 -3.71
N ALA A 72 -1.95 -0.96 -4.79
CA ALA A 72 -2.66 -1.68 -5.83
C ALA A 72 -1.67 -2.06 -6.94
N PRO A 73 -1.12 -3.28 -6.96
CA PRO A 73 -0.08 -3.58 -7.93
C PRO A 73 -0.61 -3.46 -9.36
N ASP A 74 0.16 -2.81 -10.24
CA ASP A 74 -0.03 -2.72 -11.70
C ASP A 74 -0.12 -4.09 -12.42
N GLU A 75 -0.07 -5.18 -11.67
CA GLU A 75 -0.57 -6.51 -12.01
C GLU A 75 -1.17 -7.05 -10.71
N SER A 76 -2.49 -7.30 -10.65
CA SER A 76 -3.12 -7.88 -9.45
C SER A 76 -2.29 -9.09 -8.98
N ARG A 77 -2.06 -9.24 -7.67
CA ARG A 77 -1.32 -10.38 -7.11
C ARG A 77 -1.80 -11.72 -7.68
N ALA A 78 -3.09 -11.85 -7.95
CA ALA A 78 -3.69 -13.03 -8.60
C ALA A 78 -3.18 -13.23 -10.03
N ALA A 79 -3.17 -12.17 -10.86
CA ALA A 79 -2.65 -12.22 -12.22
C ALA A 79 -1.15 -12.56 -12.25
N HIS A 80 -0.38 -12.04 -11.29
CA HIS A 80 1.04 -12.36 -11.17
C HIS A 80 1.27 -13.85 -10.80
N ILE A 81 0.47 -14.39 -9.89
CA ILE A 81 0.50 -15.82 -9.53
C ILE A 81 0.14 -16.66 -10.76
N ASP A 82 -0.94 -16.34 -11.47
CA ASP A 82 -1.37 -17.08 -12.66
C ASP A 82 -0.28 -17.14 -13.73
N ARG A 83 0.42 -16.01 -13.94
CA ARG A 83 1.54 -15.92 -14.86
C ARG A 83 2.69 -16.83 -14.46
N LEU A 84 3.09 -16.80 -13.18
CA LEU A 84 4.17 -17.66 -12.66
C LEU A 84 3.79 -19.13 -12.77
N GLU A 85 2.54 -19.49 -12.50
CA GLU A 85 2.08 -20.87 -12.66
C GLU A 85 2.12 -21.35 -14.12
N GLN A 86 1.71 -20.49 -15.07
CA GLN A 86 1.82 -20.80 -16.49
C GLN A 86 3.28 -21.02 -16.92
N GLN A 87 4.19 -20.17 -16.44
CA GLN A 87 5.63 -20.32 -16.69
C GLN A 87 6.17 -21.62 -16.10
N ALA A 88 5.80 -21.97 -14.86
CA ALA A 88 6.22 -23.21 -14.22
C ALA A 88 5.74 -24.45 -15.00
N ARG A 89 4.52 -24.41 -15.54
CA ARG A 89 3.99 -25.49 -16.40
C ARG A 89 4.77 -25.60 -17.72
N ALA A 90 5.06 -24.47 -18.36
CA ALA A 90 5.83 -24.45 -19.61
C ALA A 90 7.25 -25.02 -19.41
N LEU A 91 7.95 -24.60 -18.36
CA LEU A 91 9.29 -25.08 -18.05
C LEU A 91 9.33 -26.58 -17.74
N ARG A 92 8.31 -27.11 -17.05
CA ARG A 92 8.20 -28.56 -16.81
C ARG A 92 8.05 -29.34 -18.11
N GLN A 93 7.20 -28.87 -19.03
CA GLN A 93 7.04 -29.51 -20.34
C GLN A 93 8.33 -29.46 -21.18
N GLU A 94 9.08 -28.36 -21.07
CA GLU A 94 10.37 -28.25 -21.75
C GLU A 94 11.38 -29.23 -21.16
N LEU A 95 11.45 -29.34 -19.83
CA LEU A 95 12.29 -30.32 -19.15
C LEU A 95 11.96 -31.75 -19.58
N ASP A 96 10.69 -32.14 -19.56
CA ASP A 96 10.24 -33.48 -19.95
C ASP A 96 10.66 -33.81 -21.39
N ARG A 97 10.57 -32.84 -22.31
CA ARG A 97 11.00 -33.02 -23.71
C ARG A 97 12.52 -33.21 -23.80
N THR A 98 13.30 -32.39 -23.09
CA THR A 98 14.76 -32.50 -23.10
C THR A 98 15.22 -33.81 -22.48
N GLU A 99 14.58 -34.28 -21.42
CA GLU A 99 14.87 -35.57 -20.78
C GLU A 99 14.57 -36.74 -21.72
N GLU A 100 13.45 -36.69 -22.44
CA GLU A 100 13.09 -37.71 -23.44
C GLU A 100 14.08 -37.73 -24.61
N GLN A 101 14.52 -36.56 -25.10
CA GLN A 101 15.58 -36.45 -26.11
C GLN A 101 16.88 -37.08 -25.60
N LEU A 102 17.27 -36.78 -24.36
CA LEU A 102 18.46 -37.35 -23.74
C LEU A 102 18.36 -38.88 -23.64
N ARG A 103 17.18 -39.40 -23.26
CA ARG A 103 16.94 -40.84 -23.15
C ARG A 103 17.10 -41.55 -24.50
N ARG A 104 16.57 -40.96 -25.58
CA ARG A 104 16.69 -41.50 -26.95
C ARG A 104 18.14 -41.57 -27.40
N LEU A 105 18.88 -40.47 -27.24
CA LEU A 105 20.31 -40.42 -27.60
C LEU A 105 21.13 -41.44 -26.81
N LYS A 106 20.80 -41.67 -25.53
CA LYS A 106 21.44 -42.71 -24.71
C LYS A 106 21.11 -44.13 -25.17
N SER A 107 19.88 -44.38 -25.64
CA SER A 107 19.48 -45.71 -26.16
C SER A 107 19.99 -46.00 -27.58
N GLU A 108 20.28 -44.96 -28.36
CA GLU A 108 20.83 -45.06 -29.72
C GLU A 108 22.37 -45.10 -29.73
N SER A 109 23.01 -44.85 -28.58
CA SER A 109 24.46 -44.99 -28.44
C SER A 109 24.85 -46.48 -28.48
N PRO A 110 25.78 -46.89 -29.37
CA PRO A 110 26.14 -48.29 -29.59
C PRO A 110 26.88 -48.95 -28.41
#